data_AF-A0A2M7B0E6-F1
#
_entry.id   AF-A0A2M7B0E6-F1
#
_cell.length_a   1.000
_cell.length_b   1.000
_cell.length_c   1.000
_cell.angle_alpha   90.00
_cell.angle_beta   90.00
_cell.angle_gamma   90.00
#
_symmetry.space_group_name_H-M   'P 1'
#
loop_
_entity.id
_entity.type
_entity.pdbx_description
1 polymer ?
#
loop_
_entity_poly.entity_id
_entity_poly.type
_entity_poly.pdbx_seq_one_letter_code
_entity_poly.pdbx_strand_id
1 'polypeptide(L)'
;MAETVGSLADKISIIQLKIYHMNEQLARKDADNCLKKMVIGKIKVLKIQKKDLETELSELFKNLVEGKIKLKVYWQFKMYNDPKYRIKNV
;
A
#
# COMPACT_ATOMS: atom_id res chain seq x y z
N MET A 1 -12.40 2.78 4.99
CA MET A 1 -11.82 1.55 4.43
C MET A 1 -11.16 0.83 5.59
N ALA A 2 -11.47 -0.44 5.84
CA ALA A 2 -10.77 -1.18 6.88
C ALA A 2 -9.37 -1.52 6.38
N GLU A 3 -8.34 -1.20 7.15
CA GLU A 3 -6.97 -1.60 6.83
C GLU A 3 -6.85 -3.12 6.97
N THR A 4 -6.33 -3.76 5.93
CA THR A 4 -6.03 -5.19 5.88
C THR A 4 -4.53 -5.36 5.70
N VAL A 5 -4.01 -6.57 5.99
CA VAL A 5 -2.60 -6.90 5.75
C VAL A 5 -2.22 -6.58 4.29
N GLY A 6 -3.10 -6.89 3.34
CA GLY A 6 -2.90 -6.58 1.92
C GLY A 6 -2.85 -5.07 1.64
N SER A 7 -3.82 -4.29 2.15
CA SER A 7 -3.85 -2.84 1.89
C SER A 7 -2.65 -2.12 2.50
N LEU A 8 -2.17 -2.56 3.66
CA LEU A 8 -0.96 -2.03 4.28
C LEU A 8 0.29 -2.37 3.47
N ALA A 9 0.41 -3.61 2.98
CA ALA A 9 1.51 -4.02 2.10
C ALA A 9 1.55 -3.21 0.80
N ASP A 10 0.40 -2.97 0.17
CA ASP A 10 0.29 -2.14 -1.03
C ASP A 10 0.76 -0.70 -0.77
N LYS A 11 0.28 -0.08 0.33
CA LYS A 11 0.68 1.28 0.71
C LYS A 11 2.17 1.41 1.02
N ILE A 12 2.73 0.44 1.74
CA ILE A 12 4.17 0.39 2.04
C ILE A 12 4.95 0.32 0.73
N SER A 13 4.53 -0.54 -0.22
CA SER A 13 5.17 -0.69 -1.53
C SER A 13 5.15 0.63 -2.31
N ILE A 14 4.01 1.33 -2.33
CA ILE A 14 3.89 2.65 -2.97
C ILE A 14 4.83 3.68 -2.34
N ILE A 15 4.93 3.72 -1.00
CA ILE A 15 5.84 4.65 -0.32
C ILE A 15 7.30 4.31 -0.62
N GLN A 16 7.67 3.03 -0.68
CA GLN A 16 9.02 2.62 -1.05
C GLN A 16 9.39 3.07 -2.47
N LEU A 17 8.48 2.92 -3.44
CA LEU A 17 8.68 3.42 -4.80
C LEU A 17 8.85 4.95 -4.84
N LYS A 18 8.05 5.69 -4.06
CA LYS A 18 8.21 7.15 -3.94
C LYS A 18 9.57 7.53 -3.37
N ILE A 19 10.03 6.85 -2.32
CA ILE A 19 11.36 7.09 -1.74
C ILE A 19 12.45 6.78 -2.76
N TYR A 20 12.34 5.66 -3.48
CA TYR A 20 13.28 5.27 -4.53
C TYR A 20 13.44 6.39 -5.58
N HIS A 21 12.34 6.83 -6.18
CA HIS A 21 12.38 7.89 -7.21
C HIS A 21 12.82 9.25 -6.64
N MET A 22 12.53 9.55 -5.38
CA MET A 22 13.07 10.77 -4.74
C MET A 22 14.58 10.71 -4.57
N ASN A 23 15.16 9.55 -4.28
CA ASN A 23 16.61 9.38 -4.24
C ASN A 23 17.23 9.57 -5.63
N GLU A 24 16.57 9.11 -6.70
CA GLU A 24 17.01 9.37 -8.07
C GLU A 24 17.04 10.88 -8.38
N GLN A 25 16.05 11.65 -7.90
CA GLN A 25 16.07 13.11 -8.04
C GLN A 25 17.24 13.79 -7.30
N LEU A 26 17.69 13.23 -6.18
CA LEU A 26 18.87 13.73 -5.48
C LEU A 26 20.18 13.39 -6.20
N ALA A 27 20.22 12.26 -6.91
CA ALA A 27 21.40 11.79 -7.65
C ALA A 27 21.62 12.52 -8.98
N ARG A 28 20.64 13.32 -9.44
CA ARG A 28 20.75 14.15 -10.63
C ARG A 28 21.91 15.14 -10.54
N LYS A 29 22.68 15.25 -11.63
CA LYS A 29 23.84 16.17 -11.71
C LYS A 29 23.44 17.64 -11.74
N ASP A 30 22.25 17.94 -12.24
CA ASP A 30 21.69 19.28 -12.39
C ASP A 30 20.83 19.73 -11.18
N ALA A 31 20.78 18.92 -10.12
CA ALA A 31 19.98 19.24 -8.94
C ALA A 31 20.64 20.34 -8.08
N ASP A 32 19.98 21.50 -8.03
CA ASP A 32 20.39 22.62 -7.19
C ASP A 32 20.17 22.34 -5.68
N ASN A 33 20.72 23.20 -4.83
CA ASN A 33 20.63 23.06 -3.38
C ASN A 33 19.21 23.25 -2.83
N CYS A 34 18.35 24.01 -3.51
CA CYS A 34 16.96 24.23 -3.10
C CYS A 34 16.13 22.96 -3.33
N LEU A 35 16.22 22.38 -4.53
CA LEU A 35 15.62 21.11 -4.91
C LEU A 35 16.08 20.00 -3.98
N LYS A 36 17.38 19.90 -3.69
CA LYS A 36 17.92 18.89 -2.77
C LYS A 36 17.32 19.01 -1.37
N LYS A 37 17.27 20.22 -0.80
CA LYS A 37 16.66 20.46 0.52
C LYS A 37 15.18 20.08 0.54
N MET A 38 14.42 20.47 -0.49
CA MET A 38 13.01 20.13 -0.62
C MET A 38 12.80 18.61 -0.69
N VAL A 39 13.54 17.91 -1.55
CA VAL A 39 13.41 16.46 -1.74
C VAL A 39 13.81 15.70 -0.47
N ILE A 40 14.90 16.09 0.20
CA ILE A 40 15.29 15.52 1.50
C ILE A 40 14.17 15.67 2.53
N GLY A 41 13.52 16.85 2.58
CA GLY A 41 12.36 17.07 3.45
C GLY A 41 11.22 16.10 3.17
N LYS A 42 10.88 15.90 1.89
CA LYS A 42 9.85 14.94 1.47
C LYS A 42 10.22 13.49 1.81
N ILE A 43 11.47 13.08 1.59
CA ILE A 43 11.96 11.74 1.96
C ILE A 43 11.81 11.50 3.47
N LYS A 44 12.11 12.50 4.32
CA LYS A 44 11.94 12.36 5.77
C LYS A 44 10.49 12.06 6.14
N VAL A 45 9.53 12.79 5.57
CA VAL A 45 8.10 12.55 5.80
C VAL A 45 7.69 11.15 5.31
N LEU A 46 8.14 10.74 4.12
CA LEU A 46 7.84 9.40 3.60
C LEU A 46 8.40 8.28 4.48
N LYS A 47 9.59 8.46 5.06
CA LYS A 47 10.18 7.49 6.00
C LYS A 47 9.37 7.35 7.28
N ILE A 48 8.84 8.46 7.81
CA ILE A 48 7.93 8.44 8.96
C ILE A 48 6.65 7.68 8.59
N GLN A 49 5.99 8.05 7.49
CA GLN A 49 4.78 7.36 7.02
C GLN A 49 5.01 5.86 6.80
N LYS A 50 6.14 5.47 6.20
CA LYS A 50 6.51 4.07 6.03
C LYS A 50 6.59 3.36 7.39
N LYS A 51 7.25 3.97 8.38
CA LYS A 51 7.43 3.39 9.70
C LYS A 51 6.13 3.23 10.47
N ASP A 52 5.22 4.20 10.34
CA ASP A 52 3.89 4.12 10.95
C ASP A 52 3.11 2.94 10.37
N LEU A 53 3.11 2.77 9.04
CA LEU A 53 2.44 1.63 8.38
C LEU A 53 3.08 0.28 8.71
N GLU A 54 4.41 0.20 8.82
CA GLU A 54 5.11 -1.02 9.26
C GLU A 54 4.74 -1.40 10.69
N THR A 55 4.54 -0.40 11.56
CA THR A 55 4.11 -0.60 12.95
C THR A 55 2.67 -1.10 12.99
N GLU A 56 1.76 -0.45 12.25
CA GLU A 56 0.36 -0.88 12.12
C GLU A 56 0.24 -2.30 11.55
N LEU A 57 1.03 -2.64 10.52
CA LEU A 57 1.09 -3.99 9.95
C LEU A 57 1.56 -5.01 10.97
N SER A 58 2.58 -4.69 11.76
CA SER A 58 3.12 -5.57 12.81
C SER A 58 2.08 -5.83 13.91
N GLU A 59 1.37 -4.80 14.34
CA GLU A 59 0.28 -4.92 15.33
C GLU A 59 -0.89 -5.74 14.78
N LEU A 60 -1.30 -5.47 13.54
CA LEU A 60 -2.37 -6.22 12.87
C LEU A 60 -1.99 -7.70 12.75
N PHE A 61 -0.76 -8.00 12.34
CA PHE A 61 -0.25 -9.36 12.21
C PHE A 61 -0.18 -10.08 13.56
N LYS A 62 0.28 -9.40 14.62
CA LYS A 62 0.28 -9.93 15.99
C LYS A 62 -1.14 -10.28 16.44
N ASN A 63 -2.10 -9.37 16.25
CA ASN A 63 -3.50 -9.60 16.62
C ASN A 63 -4.14 -10.73 15.81
N LEU A 64 -3.72 -10.96 14.56
CA LEU A 64 -4.12 -12.10 13.75
C LEU A 64 -3.59 -13.42 14.31
N VAL A 65 -2.29 -13.49 14.64
CA VAL A 65 -1.67 -14.68 15.22
C VAL A 65 -2.26 -15.01 16.60
N GLU A 66 -2.57 -14.00 17.41
CA GLU A 66 -3.24 -14.17 18.72
C GLU A 66 -4.74 -14.50 18.60
N GLY A 67 -5.30 -14.56 17.39
CA GLY A 67 -6.71 -14.89 17.16
C GLY A 67 -7.71 -13.79 17.56
N LYS A 68 -7.22 -12.60 17.93
CA LYS A 68 -8.04 -11.41 18.26
C LYS A 68 -8.72 -10.84 17.03
N ILE A 69 -8.08 -10.95 15.87
CA ILE A 69 -8.63 -10.60 14.57
C ILE A 69 -8.76 -11.89 13.75
N LYS A 70 -9.88 -12.05 13.05
CA LYS A 70 -10.13 -13.19 12.16
C LYS A 70 -10.41 -12.68 10.76
N LEU A 71 -9.60 -13.12 9.79
CA LEU A 71 -9.84 -12.84 8.38
C LEU A 71 -11.04 -13.67 7.90
N LYS A 72 -11.94 -13.03 7.17
CA LYS A 72 -13.07 -13.70 6.51
C LYS A 72 -12.81 -13.75 5.01
N VAL A 73 -12.89 -14.94 4.45
CA VAL A 73 -12.86 -15.14 3.01
C VAL A 73 -14.29 -15.09 2.49
N TYR A 74 -14.54 -14.14 1.59
CA TYR A 74 -15.81 -14.04 0.87
C TYR A 74 -15.61 -14.54 -0.55
N TRP A 75 -16.48 -15.44 -0.98
CA TRP A 75 -16.51 -15.91 -2.36
C TRP A 75 -17.21 -14.87 -3.24
N GLN A 76 -16.68 -14.62 -4.43
CA GLN A 76 -17.35 -13.74 -5.39
C GLN A 76 -18.55 -14.47 -6.01
N PHE A 77 -19.75 -13.96 -5.77
CA PHE A 77 -20.97 -14.47 -6.39
C PHE A 77 -21.26 -13.73 -7.71
N LYS A 78 -20.65 -14.18 -8.80
CA LYS A 78 -20.83 -13.60 -10.14
C LYS A 78 -21.74 -14.49 -10.99
N MET A 79 -23.04 -14.21 -10.99
CA MET A 79 -24.01 -14.96 -11.81
C MET A 79 -23.72 -14.85 -13.31
N TYR A 80 -23.26 -13.69 -13.79
CA TYR A 80 -23.00 -13.43 -15.21
C TYR A 80 -21.83 -14.24 -15.80
N ASN A 81 -20.95 -14.78 -14.95
CA ASN A 81 -19.84 -15.62 -15.41
C ASN A 81 -20.29 -17.04 -15.76
N ASP A 82 -21.39 -17.51 -15.20
CA ASP A 82 -21.94 -18.83 -15.49
C ASP A 82 -22.89 -18.73 -16.70
N PRO A 83 -22.60 -19.41 -17.82
CA PRO A 83 -23.48 -19.46 -18.99
C PRO A 83 -24.93 -19.83 -18.68
N LYS A 84 -25.19 -20.59 -17.61
CA LYS A 84 -26.53 -21.01 -17.16
C LYS A 84 -27.41 -19.84 -16.74
N TYR A 85 -26.83 -18.77 -16.19
CA TYR A 85 -27.57 -17.59 -15.70
C TYR A 85 -27.46 -16.38 -16.63
N ARG A 86 -26.88 -16.54 -17.83
CA ARG A 86 -26.89 -15.48 -18.83
C ARG A 86 -28.32 -15.21 -19.28
N ILE A 87 -28.76 -13.96 -19.15
CA ILE A 87 -30.03 -13.50 -19.68
C ILE A 87 -29.95 -13.63 -21.20
N LYS A 88 -30.80 -14.47 -21.78
CA LYS A 88 -30.96 -14.56 -23.23
C LYS A 88 -31.81 -13.36 -23.64
N ASN A 89 -31.22 -12.44 -24.40
CA ASN A 89 -32.02 -11.41 -25.05
C ASN A 89 -32.89 -12.12 -26.10
N VAL A 90 -34.21 -11.95 -25.98
CA VAL A 90 -35.22 -12.40 -26.96
C VAL A 90 -35.06 -11.57 -28.23
#